data_AF-A0A3B9IBA8-F1
#
_entry.id   AF-A0A3B9IBA8-F1
#
_cell.length_a   1.000
_cell.length_b   1.000
_cell.length_c   1.000
_cell.angle_alpha   90.00
_cell.angle_beta   90.00
_cell.angle_gamma   90.00
#
_symmetry.space_group_name_H-M   'P 1'
#
loop_
_entity.id
_entity.type
_entity.pdbx_description
1 polymer ?
#
loop_
_entity_poly.entity_id
_entity_poly.type
_entity_poly.pdbx_seq_one_letter_code
_entity_poly.pdbx_strand_id
1 'polypeptide(L)'
;MTPKKPGNPREMLYRKMFKSRWMKVVPIMAGVVVFCTVYSLILPAITMSIQDPQCGYEEHTHTDECYDAEGNLICGMEEHTHTLECYSDLYADIEDGDTWYSSLPELTGDRNVDVINVAASQLGGRESEANFLVAENEQTKGYTRYGHWYGDAVDGNADRLENGVSTYAYADWDAMFASFVLNCAGIDDFGYDSDAGNWAGALAAAGRYADAADYVPQPGDLIFFTPYAGAGVHVGIVSDVNRSFLGNEINSVSVILGDSDNSVEEVNVAVGEYNEGDVAFETIHGYGILTPGYGEEEDESEPQMDSSEAVDVEGYPADETVAAEENQVAEDSDLEQEETAVIDSENEEQVAEGLYTAEDDANNV
;
A
#
# COMPACT_ATOMS: atom_id res chain seq x y z
N MET A 1 62.92 -16.33 34.40
CA MET A 1 62.42 -16.92 33.14
C MET A 1 61.68 -18.21 33.48
N THR A 2 60.37 -18.16 33.59
CA THR A 2 59.51 -19.35 33.70
C THR A 2 58.93 -19.62 32.31
N PRO A 3 58.96 -20.88 31.82
CA PRO A 3 58.47 -21.18 30.48
C PRO A 3 56.95 -21.01 30.44
N LYS A 4 56.47 -20.23 29.46
CA LYS A 4 55.04 -20.07 29.17
C LYS A 4 54.48 -21.45 28.83
N LYS A 5 53.50 -21.93 29.61
CA LYS A 5 52.81 -23.20 29.36
C LYS A 5 52.34 -23.25 27.90
N PRO A 6 52.59 -24.33 27.15
CA PRO A 6 52.07 -24.44 25.79
C PRO A 6 50.54 -24.41 25.87
N GLY A 7 49.93 -23.52 25.07
CA GLY A 7 48.48 -23.41 24.98
C GLY A 7 47.86 -24.75 24.60
N ASN A 8 46.67 -25.03 25.13
CA ASN A 8 45.94 -26.27 24.88
C ASN A 8 45.84 -26.54 23.36
N PRO A 9 46.27 -27.71 22.85
CA PRO A 9 46.19 -28.04 21.43
C PRO A 9 44.78 -27.87 20.83
N ARG A 10 43.73 -28.07 21.64
CA ARG A 10 42.33 -27.90 21.23
C ARG A 10 41.95 -26.43 21.02
N GLU A 11 42.47 -25.49 21.82
CA GLU A 11 42.21 -24.05 21.63
C GLU A 11 42.92 -23.48 20.40
N MET A 12 44.12 -23.96 20.09
CA MET A 12 44.85 -23.54 18.89
C MET A 12 44.20 -24.06 17.60
N LEU A 13 43.60 -25.25 17.64
CA LEU A 13 42.82 -25.79 16.52
C LEU A 13 41.50 -25.04 16.35
N TYR A 14 40.78 -24.75 17.44
CA TYR A 14 39.53 -23.98 17.41
C TYR A 14 39.72 -22.57 16.83
N ARG A 15 40.79 -21.86 17.24
CA ARG A 15 41.13 -20.53 16.75
C ARG A 15 41.58 -20.51 15.28
N LYS A 16 42.22 -21.58 14.78
CA LYS A 16 42.58 -21.72 13.35
C LYS A 16 41.36 -22.03 12.47
N MET A 17 40.45 -22.87 12.94
CA MET A 17 39.23 -23.22 12.22
C MET A 17 38.25 -22.03 12.13
N PHE A 18 38.12 -21.26 13.22
CA PHE A 18 37.27 -20.06 13.24
C PHE A 18 37.82 -18.98 12.30
N LYS A 19 39.13 -18.71 12.32
CA LYS A 19 39.76 -17.73 11.42
C LYS A 19 39.70 -18.14 9.94
N SER A 20 39.84 -19.43 9.63
CA SER A 20 39.80 -19.93 8.25
C SER A 20 38.39 -19.90 7.64
N ARG A 21 37.35 -20.16 8.44
CA ARG A 21 35.95 -20.05 7.99
C ARG A 21 35.53 -18.58 7.87
N TRP A 22 35.90 -17.75 8.85
CA TRP A 22 35.52 -16.34 8.86
C TRP A 22 36.20 -15.52 7.75
N MET A 23 37.47 -15.82 7.41
CA MET A 23 38.14 -15.18 6.25
C MET A 23 37.56 -15.57 4.89
N LYS A 24 36.72 -16.61 4.81
CA LYS A 24 36.02 -17.00 3.57
C LYS A 24 34.62 -16.40 3.47
N VAL A 25 33.92 -16.24 4.60
CA VAL A 25 32.54 -15.74 4.62
C VAL A 25 32.47 -14.21 4.44
N VAL A 26 33.40 -13.47 5.06
CA VAL A 26 33.44 -12.00 4.97
C VAL A 26 33.55 -11.46 3.53
N PRO A 27 34.46 -11.94 2.65
CA PRO A 27 34.53 -11.45 1.28
C PRO A 27 33.31 -11.85 0.44
N ILE A 28 32.65 -12.97 0.74
CA ILE A 28 31.42 -13.37 0.06
C ILE A 28 30.29 -12.41 0.42
N MET A 29 30.09 -12.11 1.71
CA MET A 29 29.08 -11.14 2.14
C MET A 29 29.38 -9.74 1.59
N ALA A 30 30.64 -9.30 1.59
CA ALA A 30 31.03 -8.03 0.98
C ALA A 30 30.77 -8.02 -0.55
N GLY A 31 31.03 -9.14 -1.24
CA GLY A 31 30.71 -9.29 -2.66
C GLY A 31 29.21 -9.23 -2.94
N VAL A 32 28.38 -9.88 -2.11
CA VAL A 32 26.92 -9.81 -2.20
C VAL A 32 26.43 -8.40 -1.96
N VAL A 33 26.91 -7.71 -0.93
CA VAL A 33 26.53 -6.31 -0.66
C VAL A 33 26.91 -5.41 -1.83
N VAL A 34 28.13 -5.51 -2.35
CA VAL A 34 28.56 -4.71 -3.52
C VAL A 34 27.67 -5.03 -4.74
N PHE A 35 27.41 -6.30 -5.01
CA PHE A 35 26.55 -6.71 -6.12
C PHE A 35 25.12 -6.17 -5.95
N CYS A 36 24.51 -6.33 -4.78
CA CYS A 36 23.20 -5.77 -4.48
C CYS A 36 23.19 -4.26 -4.64
N THR A 37 24.16 -3.52 -4.08
CA THR A 37 24.21 -2.05 -4.22
C THR A 37 24.41 -1.61 -5.66
N VAL A 38 25.22 -2.32 -6.46
CA VAL A 38 25.42 -2.01 -7.88
C VAL A 38 24.14 -2.29 -8.67
N TYR A 39 23.46 -3.41 -8.41
CA TYR A 39 22.18 -3.72 -9.05
C TYR A 39 21.09 -2.72 -8.65
N SER A 40 20.99 -2.34 -7.37
CA SER A 40 20.05 -1.33 -6.89
C SER A 40 20.28 0.05 -7.53
N LEU A 41 21.53 0.38 -7.90
CA LEU A 41 21.86 1.66 -8.56
C LEU A 41 21.72 1.59 -10.09
N ILE A 42 21.86 0.42 -10.70
CA ILE A 42 21.77 0.24 -12.16
C ILE A 42 20.32 0.03 -12.62
N LEU A 43 19.47 -0.63 -11.84
CA LEU A 43 18.09 -0.93 -12.22
C LEU A 43 17.29 0.33 -12.62
N PRO A 44 17.31 1.46 -11.86
CA PRO A 44 16.59 2.67 -12.25
C PRO A 44 17.08 3.25 -13.59
N ALA A 45 18.37 3.10 -13.89
CA ALA A 45 18.96 3.64 -15.13
C ALA A 45 18.59 2.81 -16.37
N ILE A 46 18.35 1.51 -16.21
CA ILE A 46 17.93 0.65 -17.33
C ILE A 46 16.43 0.81 -17.60
N THR A 47 15.59 0.96 -16.58
CA THR A 47 14.14 1.10 -16.79
C THR A 47 13.78 2.37 -17.55
N MET A 48 14.46 3.49 -17.29
CA MET A 48 14.27 4.73 -18.08
C MET A 48 14.72 4.61 -19.55
N SER A 49 15.59 3.64 -19.89
CA SER A 49 16.03 3.41 -21.27
C SER A 49 15.10 2.51 -22.10
N ILE A 50 14.03 1.99 -21.49
CA ILE A 50 13.08 1.07 -22.14
C ILE A 50 11.86 1.83 -22.70
N GLN A 51 11.54 3.01 -22.17
CA GLN A 51 10.39 3.78 -22.63
C GLN A 51 10.76 4.60 -23.86
N ASP A 52 10.07 4.32 -24.97
CA ASP A 52 10.21 5.11 -26.19
C ASP A 52 9.66 6.53 -25.94
N PRO A 53 10.38 7.58 -26.36
CA PRO A 53 9.98 8.96 -26.13
C PRO A 53 8.74 9.33 -26.97
N GLN A 54 7.73 9.92 -26.32
CA GLN A 54 6.44 10.35 -26.87
C GLN A 54 6.43 11.83 -27.29
N CYS A 55 7.55 12.34 -27.81
CA CYS A 55 7.68 13.75 -28.18
C CYS A 55 7.37 14.06 -29.66
N GLY A 56 7.07 13.04 -30.47
CA GLY A 56 6.68 13.18 -31.88
C GLY A 56 7.82 13.51 -32.85
N TYR A 57 9.05 13.63 -32.37
CA TYR A 57 10.24 13.77 -33.20
C TYR A 57 10.83 12.40 -33.55
N GLU A 58 11.27 12.23 -34.79
CA GLU A 58 11.90 10.99 -35.23
C GLU A 58 13.32 10.90 -34.65
N GLU A 59 13.65 9.79 -34.00
CA GLU A 59 15.01 9.55 -33.52
C GLU A 59 15.92 9.21 -34.71
N HIS A 60 16.95 10.02 -34.92
CA HIS A 60 17.99 9.72 -35.90
C HIS A 60 19.37 10.09 -35.35
N THR A 61 20.39 9.43 -35.90
CA THR A 61 21.78 9.71 -35.57
C THR A 61 22.49 10.28 -36.79
N HIS A 62 23.28 11.33 -36.58
CA HIS A 62 24.06 11.91 -37.67
C HIS A 62 25.21 10.99 -38.06
N THR A 63 25.22 10.58 -39.32
CA THR A 63 26.35 9.91 -39.96
C THR A 63 27.23 10.93 -40.69
N ASP A 64 28.43 10.56 -41.13
CA ASP A 64 29.31 11.45 -41.89
C ASP A 64 28.64 12.02 -43.16
N GLU A 65 27.66 11.30 -43.74
CA GLU A 65 26.89 11.75 -44.90
C GLU A 65 25.90 12.88 -44.58
N CYS A 66 25.61 13.11 -43.30
CA CYS A 66 24.75 14.21 -42.85
C CYS A 66 25.48 15.54 -42.76
N TYR A 67 26.80 15.57 -42.97
CA TYR A 67 27.62 16.78 -42.89
C TYR A 67 28.14 17.19 -44.28
N ASP A 68 28.08 18.50 -44.58
CA ASP A 68 28.76 19.05 -45.75
C ASP A 68 30.29 19.17 -45.53
N ALA A 69 31.01 19.64 -46.55
CA ALA A 69 32.47 19.78 -46.50
C ALA A 69 32.93 20.85 -45.48
N GLU A 70 32.02 21.72 -45.05
CA GLU A 70 32.23 22.77 -44.07
C GLU A 70 31.78 22.35 -42.65
N GLY A 71 31.19 21.16 -42.49
CA GLY A 71 30.73 20.59 -41.23
C GLY A 71 29.31 21.00 -40.81
N ASN A 72 28.50 21.56 -41.72
CA ASN A 72 27.11 21.89 -41.44
C ASN A 72 26.18 20.69 -41.74
N LEU A 73 25.11 20.56 -40.97
CA LEU A 73 24.11 19.52 -41.14
C LEU A 73 23.22 19.75 -42.37
N ILE A 74 23.04 18.71 -43.18
CA ILE A 74 22.27 18.76 -44.43
C ILE A 74 21.06 17.81 -44.46
N CYS A 75 20.83 17.00 -43.41
CA CYS A 75 19.72 16.05 -43.35
C CYS A 75 18.34 16.73 -43.29
N GLY A 76 18.26 17.99 -42.84
CA GLY A 76 17.03 18.77 -42.74
C GLY A 76 16.07 18.32 -41.64
N MET A 77 16.47 17.35 -40.80
CA MET A 77 15.74 16.91 -39.62
C MET A 77 16.06 17.83 -38.43
N GLU A 78 15.08 18.03 -37.56
CA GLU A 78 15.25 18.86 -36.37
C GLU A 78 16.14 18.12 -35.34
N GLU A 79 17.15 18.80 -34.82
CA GLU A 79 17.92 18.30 -33.68
C GLU A 79 17.16 18.62 -32.39
N HIS A 80 16.76 17.58 -31.67
CA HIS A 80 16.24 17.72 -30.31
C HIS A 80 16.96 16.78 -29.36
N THR A 81 16.95 17.13 -28.08
CA THR A 81 17.43 16.26 -27.00
C THR A 81 16.24 15.95 -26.12
N HIS A 82 16.02 14.68 -25.79
CA HIS A 82 14.91 14.29 -24.93
C HIS A 82 15.05 14.94 -23.54
N THR A 83 14.00 15.66 -23.15
CA THR A 83 13.74 16.04 -21.76
C THR A 83 13.00 14.91 -21.06
N LEU A 84 12.86 14.99 -19.73
CA LEU A 84 12.12 13.98 -18.97
C LEU A 84 10.64 13.90 -19.40
N GLU A 85 10.04 15.03 -19.77
CA GLU A 85 8.69 15.12 -20.31
C GLU A 85 8.51 14.30 -21.58
N CYS A 86 9.56 14.15 -22.39
CA CYS A 86 9.50 13.35 -23.62
C CYS A 86 9.25 11.87 -23.33
N TYR A 87 9.47 11.39 -22.11
CA TYR A 87 9.22 9.99 -21.75
C TYR A 87 7.84 9.76 -21.14
N SER A 88 7.05 10.82 -20.91
CA SER A 88 5.69 10.67 -20.39
C SER A 88 4.70 10.34 -21.52
N ASP A 89 3.90 9.30 -21.32
CA ASP A 89 2.71 9.02 -22.11
C ASP A 89 1.47 9.48 -21.35
N LEU A 90 0.96 10.66 -21.71
CA LEU A 90 -0.23 11.22 -21.07
C LEU A 90 -1.50 10.37 -21.26
N TYR A 91 -1.48 9.35 -22.12
CA TYR A 91 -2.61 8.46 -22.35
C TYR A 91 -2.47 7.11 -21.66
N ALA A 92 -1.29 6.79 -21.11
CA ALA A 92 -1.07 5.55 -20.38
C ALA A 92 -1.85 5.53 -19.06
N ASP A 93 -2.27 4.32 -18.65
CA ASP A 93 -2.93 4.02 -17.37
C ASP A 93 -4.21 4.81 -17.07
N ILE A 94 -4.73 5.59 -18.03
CA ILE A 94 -6.03 6.22 -17.89
C ILE A 94 -7.10 5.15 -17.93
N GLU A 95 -7.85 5.11 -16.84
CA GLU A 95 -9.04 4.29 -16.68
C GLU A 95 -10.28 5.20 -16.65
N ASP A 96 -11.42 4.66 -17.07
CA ASP A 96 -12.71 5.35 -16.93
C ASP A 96 -13.39 5.04 -15.59
N GLY A 97 -14.39 5.86 -15.24
CA GLY A 97 -15.13 5.69 -14.00
C GLY A 97 -15.84 4.35 -13.88
N ASP A 98 -16.38 3.81 -14.97
CA ASP A 98 -17.06 2.51 -14.96
C ASP A 98 -16.10 1.38 -14.57
N THR A 99 -14.85 1.44 -15.05
CA THR A 99 -13.77 0.52 -14.68
C THR A 99 -13.41 0.65 -13.21
N TRP A 100 -13.28 1.87 -12.68
CA TRP A 100 -13.02 2.10 -11.25
C TRP A 100 -14.11 1.48 -10.38
N TYR A 101 -15.37 1.85 -10.63
CA TYR A 101 -16.49 1.44 -9.79
C TYR A 101 -16.76 -0.07 -9.86
N SER A 102 -16.46 -0.71 -10.99
CA SER A 102 -16.58 -2.16 -11.15
C SER A 102 -15.55 -2.96 -10.34
N SER A 103 -14.47 -2.31 -9.89
CA SER A 103 -13.42 -2.95 -9.07
C SER A 103 -13.70 -2.92 -7.55
N LEU A 104 -14.74 -2.20 -7.13
CA LEU A 104 -15.03 -1.95 -5.71
C LEU A 104 -15.83 -3.10 -5.07
N PRO A 105 -15.69 -3.29 -3.74
CA PRO A 105 -16.49 -4.26 -3.00
C PRO A 105 -17.97 -3.84 -2.94
N GLU A 106 -18.86 -4.83 -2.77
CA GLU A 106 -20.26 -4.54 -2.46
C GLU A 106 -20.40 -3.91 -1.07
N LEU A 107 -21.25 -2.89 -0.97
CA LEU A 107 -21.52 -2.19 0.29
C LEU A 107 -22.40 -3.04 1.20
N THR A 108 -22.00 -3.13 2.46
CA THR A 108 -22.69 -3.85 3.53
C THR A 108 -23.84 -3.05 4.12
N GLY A 109 -23.81 -1.72 4.01
CA GLY A 109 -24.74 -0.79 4.62
C GLY A 109 -24.30 -0.28 5.99
N ASP A 110 -23.22 -0.83 6.55
CA ASP A 110 -22.53 -0.24 7.71
C ASP A 110 -21.45 0.72 7.20
N ARG A 111 -21.63 2.01 7.50
CA ARG A 111 -20.80 3.09 6.99
C ARG A 111 -19.32 2.93 7.35
N ASN A 112 -19.02 2.51 8.58
CA ASN A 112 -17.66 2.38 9.05
C ASN A 112 -16.98 1.20 8.36
N VAL A 113 -17.69 0.07 8.27
CA VAL A 113 -17.22 -1.14 7.57
C VAL A 113 -17.03 -0.88 6.08
N ASP A 114 -17.95 -0.16 5.45
CA ASP A 114 -17.91 0.13 4.01
C ASP A 114 -16.75 1.05 3.65
N VAL A 115 -16.49 2.08 4.45
CA VAL A 115 -15.31 2.96 4.28
C VAL A 115 -14.02 2.15 4.37
N ILE A 116 -13.89 1.25 5.34
CA ILE A 116 -12.70 0.40 5.50
C ILE A 116 -12.56 -0.58 4.33
N ASN A 117 -13.64 -1.27 3.94
CA ASN A 117 -13.61 -2.25 2.85
C ASN A 117 -13.22 -1.59 1.52
N VAL A 118 -13.78 -0.41 1.24
CA VAL A 118 -13.42 0.36 0.06
C VAL A 118 -11.95 0.77 0.12
N ALA A 119 -11.48 1.35 1.23
CA ALA A 119 -10.07 1.70 1.39
C ALA A 119 -9.13 0.49 1.21
N ALA A 120 -9.45 -0.64 1.84
CA ALA A 120 -8.67 -1.87 1.78
C ALA A 120 -8.61 -2.45 0.36
N SER A 121 -9.68 -2.32 -0.43
CA SER A 121 -9.71 -2.75 -1.83
C SER A 121 -8.72 -2.00 -2.73
N GLN A 122 -8.24 -0.83 -2.29
CA GLN A 122 -7.30 0.00 -3.04
C GLN A 122 -5.82 -0.24 -2.66
N LEU A 123 -5.54 -1.09 -1.67
CA LEU A 123 -4.18 -1.38 -1.20
C LEU A 123 -3.27 -1.85 -2.34
N GLY A 124 -2.07 -1.27 -2.40
CA GLY A 124 -1.09 -1.55 -3.45
C GLY A 124 -1.30 -0.78 -4.76
N GLY A 125 -2.40 -0.03 -4.89
CA GLY A 125 -2.56 0.93 -6.00
C GLY A 125 -1.45 1.98 -5.96
N ARG A 126 -0.88 2.33 -7.12
CA ARG A 126 0.22 3.29 -7.25
C ARG A 126 -0.12 4.35 -8.29
N GLU A 127 0.55 5.50 -8.20
CA GLU A 127 0.54 6.45 -9.33
C GLU A 127 1.24 5.84 -10.55
N SER A 128 0.87 6.30 -11.74
CA SER A 128 1.46 5.81 -12.99
C SER A 128 2.92 6.24 -13.13
N GLU A 129 3.79 5.30 -13.50
CA GLU A 129 5.18 5.58 -13.88
C GLU A 129 5.31 5.97 -15.36
N ALA A 130 4.32 5.64 -16.19
CA ALA A 130 4.34 5.93 -17.62
C ALA A 130 3.65 7.27 -17.96
N ASN A 131 2.61 7.62 -17.22
CA ASN A 131 1.83 8.84 -17.37
C ASN A 131 2.13 9.78 -16.20
N PHE A 132 2.99 10.77 -16.43
CA PHE A 132 3.42 11.69 -15.38
C PHE A 132 3.62 13.12 -15.89
N LEU A 133 3.57 14.10 -14.99
CA LEU A 133 4.01 15.46 -15.24
C LEU A 133 5.36 15.72 -14.57
N VAL A 134 6.17 16.57 -15.18
CA VAL A 134 7.45 17.02 -14.63
C VAL A 134 7.27 18.41 -14.03
N ALA A 135 7.52 18.55 -12.73
CA ALA A 135 7.49 19.83 -12.04
C ALA A 135 8.77 20.65 -12.28
N GLU A 136 8.75 21.94 -11.95
CA GLU A 136 9.88 22.86 -12.14
C GLU A 136 11.17 22.40 -11.43
N ASN A 137 11.05 21.60 -10.38
CA ASN A 137 12.16 21.04 -9.60
C ASN A 137 12.62 19.65 -10.11
N GLU A 138 12.21 19.26 -11.31
CA GLU A 138 12.48 17.96 -11.95
C GLU A 138 11.85 16.75 -11.23
N GLN A 139 10.97 16.97 -10.25
CA GLN A 139 10.18 15.89 -9.66
C GLN A 139 9.06 15.50 -10.62
N THR A 140 8.81 14.20 -10.73
CA THR A 140 7.67 13.68 -11.47
C THR A 140 6.47 13.48 -10.54
N LYS A 141 5.27 13.71 -11.06
CA LYS A 141 4.01 13.33 -10.42
C LYS A 141 3.23 12.44 -11.35
N GLY A 142 2.95 11.21 -10.92
CA GLY A 142 2.25 10.22 -11.72
C GLY A 142 0.75 10.49 -11.76
N TYR A 143 0.10 10.01 -12.82
CA TYR A 143 -1.34 9.99 -12.93
C TYR A 143 -1.94 9.09 -11.84
N THR A 144 -3.01 9.56 -11.20
CA THR A 144 -3.83 8.75 -10.29
C THR A 144 -5.31 8.83 -10.64
N ARG A 145 -6.01 7.70 -10.46
CA ARG A 145 -7.48 7.68 -10.54
C ARG A 145 -8.14 8.57 -9.49
N TYR A 146 -7.52 8.72 -8.31
CA TYR A 146 -8.09 9.48 -7.21
C TYR A 146 -8.14 10.97 -7.53
N GLY A 147 -7.03 11.50 -8.04
CA GLY A 147 -6.97 12.87 -8.51
C GLY A 147 -7.82 13.11 -9.76
N HIS A 148 -7.86 12.15 -10.69
CA HIS A 148 -8.74 12.23 -11.86
C HIS A 148 -10.21 12.28 -11.45
N TRP A 149 -10.66 11.34 -10.62
CA TRP A 149 -12.01 11.32 -10.07
C TRP A 149 -12.33 12.63 -9.36
N TYR A 150 -11.43 13.15 -8.52
CA TYR A 150 -11.68 14.39 -7.80
C TYR A 150 -11.88 15.58 -8.76
N GLY A 151 -11.02 15.71 -9.76
CA GLY A 151 -11.12 16.76 -10.79
C GLY A 151 -12.35 16.64 -11.70
N ASP A 152 -12.96 15.46 -11.82
CA ASP A 152 -14.16 15.26 -12.63
C ASP A 152 -15.46 15.34 -11.81
N ALA A 153 -15.47 14.71 -10.64
CA ALA A 153 -16.66 14.53 -9.82
C ALA A 153 -16.84 15.63 -8.77
N VAL A 154 -15.76 16.27 -8.32
CA VAL A 154 -15.78 17.26 -7.23
C VAL A 154 -15.47 18.66 -7.75
N ASP A 155 -14.33 18.86 -8.42
CA ASP A 155 -13.95 20.15 -9.02
C ASP A 155 -14.10 20.16 -10.53
N GLY A 156 -15.35 20.19 -11.01
CA GLY A 156 -15.67 20.24 -12.44
C GLY A 156 -15.17 21.48 -13.20
N ASN A 157 -14.46 22.41 -12.55
CA ASN A 157 -13.79 23.55 -13.16
C ASN A 157 -12.26 23.45 -13.11
N ALA A 158 -11.71 22.28 -12.78
CA ALA A 158 -10.28 22.05 -12.81
C ALA A 158 -9.67 22.32 -14.19
N ASP A 159 -8.44 22.82 -14.19
CA ASP A 159 -7.63 22.94 -15.40
C ASP A 159 -7.41 21.54 -16.00
N ARG A 160 -7.41 21.45 -17.34
CA ARG A 160 -7.28 20.17 -18.06
C ARG A 160 -6.09 20.20 -19.00
N LEU A 161 -5.40 19.07 -19.08
CA LEU A 161 -4.36 18.82 -20.06
C LEU A 161 -4.95 18.57 -21.45
N GLU A 162 -4.09 18.42 -22.45
CA GLU A 162 -4.49 18.18 -23.84
C GLU A 162 -5.25 16.86 -24.05
N ASN A 163 -4.98 15.85 -23.23
CA ASN A 163 -5.70 14.57 -23.21
C ASN A 163 -7.10 14.68 -22.55
N GLY A 164 -7.46 15.86 -22.03
CA GLY A 164 -8.73 16.12 -21.35
C GLY A 164 -8.75 15.74 -19.86
N VAL A 165 -7.66 15.18 -19.32
CA VAL A 165 -7.56 14.82 -17.90
C VAL A 165 -7.30 16.06 -17.05
N SER A 166 -7.94 16.12 -15.88
CA SER A 166 -7.74 17.18 -14.89
C SER A 166 -6.31 17.19 -14.34
N THR A 167 -5.77 18.38 -14.07
CA THR A 167 -4.46 18.54 -13.41
C THR A 167 -4.42 17.96 -12.00
N TYR A 168 -5.57 17.79 -11.34
CA TYR A 168 -5.67 17.08 -10.05
C TYR A 168 -5.20 15.62 -10.14
N ALA A 169 -5.25 14.99 -11.31
CA ALA A 169 -4.75 13.63 -11.50
C ALA A 169 -3.24 13.50 -11.23
N TYR A 170 -2.50 14.61 -11.14
CA TYR A 170 -1.05 14.68 -10.95
C TYR A 170 -0.65 15.52 -9.71
N ALA A 171 -1.57 15.73 -8.77
CA ALA A 171 -1.30 16.43 -7.52
C ALA A 171 -1.04 15.44 -6.37
N ASP A 172 -0.60 15.96 -5.20
CA ASP A 172 -0.58 15.17 -3.96
C ASP A 172 -2.00 14.67 -3.67
N TRP A 173 -2.15 13.38 -3.40
CA TRP A 173 -3.43 12.70 -3.58
C TRP A 173 -3.94 11.93 -2.37
N ASP A 174 -3.34 12.10 -1.19
CA ASP A 174 -3.81 11.52 0.06
C ASP A 174 -5.27 11.93 0.41
N ALA A 175 -5.58 13.23 0.30
CA ALA A 175 -6.91 13.76 0.58
C ALA A 175 -7.94 13.40 -0.51
N MET A 176 -7.50 13.37 -1.77
CA MET A 176 -8.34 12.94 -2.89
C MET A 176 -8.63 11.44 -2.82
N PHE A 177 -7.68 10.63 -2.35
CA PHE A 177 -7.89 9.21 -2.04
C PHE A 177 -8.93 9.02 -0.94
N ALA A 178 -8.78 9.70 0.21
CA ALA A 178 -9.77 9.60 1.28
C ALA A 178 -11.17 10.07 0.81
N SER A 179 -11.23 11.15 0.03
CA SER A 179 -12.47 11.62 -0.61
C SER A 179 -13.09 10.58 -1.54
N PHE A 180 -12.27 9.93 -2.38
CA PHE A 180 -12.72 8.86 -3.28
C PHE A 180 -13.29 7.68 -2.50
N VAL A 181 -12.62 7.25 -1.42
CA VAL A 181 -13.08 6.18 -0.53
C VAL A 181 -14.45 6.51 0.06
N LEU A 182 -14.61 7.72 0.63
CA LEU A 182 -15.88 8.14 1.23
C LEU A 182 -17.00 8.15 0.19
N ASN A 183 -16.76 8.71 -1.00
CA ASN A 183 -17.74 8.71 -2.08
C ASN A 183 -18.15 7.29 -2.48
N CYS A 184 -17.18 6.40 -2.64
CA CYS A 184 -17.39 5.01 -3.04
C CYS A 184 -18.11 4.20 -1.95
N ALA A 185 -17.93 4.54 -0.68
CA ALA A 185 -18.66 3.99 0.46
C ALA A 185 -20.05 4.63 0.66
N GLY A 186 -20.47 5.55 -0.22
CA GLY A 186 -21.78 6.20 -0.15
C GLY A 186 -21.88 7.27 0.95
N ILE A 187 -20.77 7.88 1.34
CA ILE A 187 -20.68 8.89 2.39
C ILE A 187 -20.75 10.30 1.78
N ASP A 188 -21.95 10.83 1.60
CA ASP A 188 -22.18 12.14 0.96
C ASP A 188 -22.29 13.33 1.95
N ASP A 189 -22.54 13.04 3.23
CA ASP A 189 -22.79 14.04 4.27
C ASP A 189 -21.54 14.49 5.05
N PHE A 190 -20.37 13.93 4.71
CA PHE A 190 -19.10 14.21 5.38
C PHE A 190 -18.24 15.27 4.65
N GLY A 191 -18.56 15.54 3.37
CA GLY A 191 -17.78 16.42 2.50
C GLY A 191 -16.51 15.78 1.95
N TYR A 192 -15.93 16.41 0.93
CA TYR A 192 -14.71 15.99 0.23
C TYR A 192 -13.79 17.19 0.06
N ASP A 193 -12.48 16.97 0.11
CA ASP A 193 -11.48 18.01 -0.16
C ASP A 193 -10.21 17.41 -0.76
N SER A 194 -9.47 18.20 -1.52
CA SER A 194 -8.16 17.85 -2.08
C SER A 194 -7.02 18.25 -1.14
N ASP A 195 -7.29 19.02 -0.09
CA ASP A 195 -6.30 19.46 0.89
C ASP A 195 -6.73 19.05 2.30
N ALA A 196 -5.95 18.19 2.95
CA ALA A 196 -6.28 17.65 4.26
C ALA A 196 -6.37 18.73 5.35
N GLY A 197 -5.60 19.82 5.26
CA GLY A 197 -5.63 20.92 6.22
C GLY A 197 -6.92 21.74 6.10
N ASN A 198 -7.34 22.06 4.88
CA ASN A 198 -8.62 22.71 4.60
C ASN A 198 -9.78 21.82 5.04
N TRP A 199 -9.70 20.52 4.77
CA TRP A 199 -10.73 19.56 5.16
C TRP A 199 -10.90 19.48 6.67
N ALA A 200 -9.80 19.37 7.42
CA ALA A 200 -9.83 19.38 8.88
C ALA A 200 -10.54 20.63 9.42
N GLY A 201 -10.24 21.80 8.84
CA GLY A 201 -10.92 23.06 9.17
C GLY A 201 -12.42 23.04 8.87
N ALA A 202 -12.82 22.47 7.73
CA ALA A 202 -14.23 22.32 7.34
C ALA A 202 -14.99 21.36 8.28
N LEU A 203 -14.39 20.24 8.64
CA LEU A 203 -14.96 19.27 9.60
C LEU A 203 -15.09 19.87 10.99
N ALA A 204 -14.10 20.65 11.44
CA ALA A 204 -14.18 21.38 12.70
C ALA A 204 -15.34 22.40 12.70
N ALA A 205 -15.51 23.14 11.61
CA ALA A 205 -16.65 24.06 11.47
C ALA A 205 -18.01 23.34 11.45
N ALA A 206 -18.04 22.09 10.98
CA ALA A 206 -19.23 21.23 10.97
C ALA A 206 -19.45 20.48 12.30
N GLY A 207 -18.54 20.58 13.28
CA GLY A 207 -18.61 19.83 14.54
C GLY A 207 -18.35 18.33 14.39
N ARG A 208 -17.64 17.92 13.33
CA ARG A 208 -17.27 16.51 13.03
C ARG A 208 -15.77 16.25 13.14
N TYR A 209 -15.04 17.14 13.81
CA TYR A 209 -13.61 17.00 14.06
C TYR A 209 -13.33 17.10 15.54
N ALA A 210 -12.43 16.26 16.05
CA ALA A 210 -11.92 16.34 17.40
C ALA A 210 -10.39 16.38 17.42
N ASP A 211 -9.84 17.18 18.34
CA ASP A 211 -8.41 17.21 18.61
C ASP A 211 -7.93 15.83 19.09
N ALA A 212 -6.70 15.46 18.71
CA ALA A 212 -6.16 14.13 19.00
C ALA A 212 -6.11 13.77 20.50
N ALA A 213 -6.06 14.79 21.37
CA ALA A 213 -6.02 14.61 22.82
C ALA A 213 -7.40 14.34 23.45
N ASP A 214 -8.48 14.69 22.76
CA ASP A 214 -9.83 14.73 23.32
C ASP A 214 -10.74 13.60 22.79
N TYR A 215 -10.22 12.76 21.89
CA TYR A 215 -11.00 11.72 21.23
C TYR A 215 -10.20 10.45 21.00
N VAL A 216 -10.88 9.31 21.19
CA VAL A 216 -10.36 7.99 20.85
C VAL A 216 -10.94 7.64 19.48
N PRO A 217 -10.10 7.49 18.44
CA PRO A 217 -10.60 7.16 17.10
C PRO A 217 -11.32 5.82 17.08
N GLN A 218 -12.22 5.68 16.11
CA GLN A 218 -12.88 4.42 15.78
C GLN A 218 -12.48 3.98 14.37
N PRO A 219 -12.48 2.66 14.09
CA PRO A 219 -12.40 2.18 12.71
C PRO A 219 -13.43 2.87 11.82
N GLY A 220 -12.99 3.43 10.69
CA GLY A 220 -13.78 4.21 9.74
C GLY A 220 -13.61 5.73 9.88
N ASP A 221 -13.08 6.23 11.00
CA ASP A 221 -12.77 7.65 11.14
C ASP A 221 -11.62 8.08 10.21
N LEU A 222 -11.52 9.39 9.96
CA LEU A 222 -10.34 9.97 9.33
C LEU A 222 -9.31 10.37 10.39
N ILE A 223 -8.03 10.19 10.10
CA ILE A 223 -6.92 10.72 10.90
C ILE A 223 -6.18 11.79 10.11
N PHE A 224 -5.88 12.92 10.76
CA PHE A 224 -5.13 14.04 10.18
C PHE A 224 -3.80 14.21 10.91
N PHE A 225 -2.68 14.19 10.21
CA PHE A 225 -1.35 14.22 10.81
C PHE A 225 -0.30 14.85 9.89
N THR A 226 0.83 15.29 10.43
CA THR A 226 1.99 15.71 9.64
C THR A 226 3.08 14.65 9.77
N PRO A 227 3.57 14.03 8.69
CA PRO A 227 4.65 13.05 8.73
C PRO A 227 5.99 13.69 9.09
N TYR A 228 6.92 12.95 9.72
CA TYR A 228 8.17 13.50 10.26
C TYR A 228 9.10 14.11 9.19
N ALA A 229 9.06 13.60 7.97
CA ALA A 229 9.92 14.00 6.87
C ALA A 229 9.15 14.65 5.70
N GLY A 230 7.84 14.88 5.85
CA GLY A 230 7.00 15.47 4.80
C GLY A 230 6.56 16.89 5.14
N ALA A 231 6.09 17.60 4.12
CA ALA A 231 5.48 18.91 4.26
C ALA A 231 3.96 18.75 4.19
N GLY A 232 3.22 19.54 4.98
CA GLY A 232 1.77 19.57 4.93
C GLY A 232 1.08 18.64 5.94
N VAL A 233 -0.26 18.68 5.90
CA VAL A 233 -1.13 17.78 6.65
C VAL A 233 -1.51 16.66 5.69
N HIS A 234 -1.42 15.42 6.14
CA HIS A 234 -1.93 14.24 5.47
C HIS A 234 -3.22 13.76 6.13
N VAL A 235 -4.04 13.06 5.35
CA VAL A 235 -5.24 12.36 5.83
C VAL A 235 -5.22 10.87 5.46
N GLY A 236 -5.74 10.04 6.36
CA GLY A 236 -5.90 8.61 6.16
C GLY A 236 -7.19 8.06 6.76
N ILE A 237 -7.53 6.83 6.38
CA ILE A 237 -8.67 6.08 6.93
C ILE A 237 -8.18 5.21 8.07
N VAL A 238 -8.77 5.34 9.26
CA VAL A 238 -8.49 4.45 10.39
C VAL A 238 -9.08 3.07 10.10
N SER A 239 -8.24 2.05 9.93
CA SER A 239 -8.67 0.66 9.71
C SER A 239 -8.81 -0.13 11.02
N ASP A 240 -7.93 0.14 12.00
CA ASP A 240 -7.97 -0.50 13.31
C ASP A 240 -7.34 0.36 14.41
N VAL A 241 -7.70 0.11 15.67
CA VAL A 241 -7.18 0.80 16.85
C VAL A 241 -6.53 -0.22 17.79
N ASN A 242 -5.20 -0.29 17.74
CA ASN A 242 -4.41 -1.26 18.48
C ASN A 242 -4.23 -0.80 19.94
N ARG A 243 -4.85 -1.53 20.87
CA ARG A 243 -4.77 -1.25 22.30
C ARG A 243 -3.71 -2.11 22.98
N SER A 244 -3.16 -1.59 24.08
CA SER A 244 -2.28 -2.33 24.95
C SER A 244 -2.99 -3.55 25.55
N PHE A 245 -2.22 -4.57 25.92
CA PHE A 245 -2.77 -5.80 26.53
C PHE A 245 -3.52 -5.53 27.84
N LEU A 246 -3.29 -4.37 28.47
CA LEU A 246 -3.99 -3.93 29.69
C LEU A 246 -5.26 -3.12 29.37
N GLY A 247 -5.65 -2.99 28.10
CA GLY A 247 -6.96 -2.55 27.62
C GLY A 247 -7.23 -1.04 27.60
N ASN A 248 -6.44 -0.25 28.33
CA ASN A 248 -6.76 1.16 28.56
C ASN A 248 -5.93 2.16 27.75
N GLU A 249 -4.82 1.75 27.15
CA GLU A 249 -3.93 2.66 26.40
C GLU A 249 -3.89 2.26 24.93
N ILE A 250 -3.99 3.24 24.03
CA ILE A 250 -3.81 3.02 22.59
C ILE A 250 -2.31 2.98 22.33
N ASN A 251 -1.84 1.89 21.73
CA ASN A 251 -0.44 1.76 21.31
C ASN A 251 -0.24 2.45 19.96
N SER A 252 -1.06 2.07 18.99
CA SER A 252 -1.01 2.55 17.62
C SER A 252 -2.38 2.48 16.97
N VAL A 253 -2.53 3.17 15.85
CA VAL A 253 -3.70 3.16 14.98
C VAL A 253 -3.24 2.66 13.62
N SER A 254 -3.91 1.65 13.08
CA SER A 254 -3.68 1.18 11.71
C SER A 254 -4.45 2.09 10.76
N VAL A 255 -3.78 2.57 9.72
CA VAL A 255 -4.28 3.62 8.84
C VAL A 255 -3.99 3.26 7.40
N ILE A 256 -5.00 3.31 6.54
CA ILE A 256 -4.84 3.20 5.10
C ILE A 256 -4.66 4.60 4.52
N LEU A 257 -3.51 4.84 3.90
CA LEU A 257 -3.11 6.12 3.35
C LEU A 257 -3.01 6.06 1.84
N GLY A 258 -3.46 7.13 1.19
CA GLY A 258 -3.03 7.45 -0.17
C GLY A 258 -1.73 8.23 -0.14
N ASP A 259 -1.01 8.21 -1.25
CA ASP A 259 0.24 8.94 -1.46
C ASP A 259 1.32 8.65 -0.41
N SER A 260 1.35 7.40 0.09
CA SER A 260 2.44 6.89 0.91
C SER A 260 3.44 6.19 -0.01
N ASP A 261 4.60 6.80 -0.19
CA ASP A 261 5.60 6.35 -1.18
C ASP A 261 4.98 6.14 -2.57
N ASN A 262 4.20 7.13 -3.00
CA ASN A 262 3.46 7.16 -4.26
C ASN A 262 2.48 5.98 -4.43
N SER A 263 1.98 5.44 -3.32
CA SER A 263 1.07 4.30 -3.31
C SER A 263 0.06 4.30 -2.17
N VAL A 264 -0.92 3.41 -2.26
CA VAL A 264 -1.87 3.14 -1.19
C VAL A 264 -1.31 2.06 -0.28
N GLU A 265 -1.04 2.43 0.96
CA GLU A 265 -0.42 1.55 1.96
C GLU A 265 -1.19 1.56 3.27
N GLU A 266 -1.17 0.43 3.98
CA GLU A 266 -1.59 0.37 5.38
C GLU A 266 -0.37 0.53 6.27
N VAL A 267 -0.42 1.54 7.15
CA VAL A 267 0.67 1.88 8.06
C VAL A 267 0.18 1.92 9.50
N ASN A 268 1.09 1.72 10.44
CA ASN A 268 0.81 1.93 11.86
C ASN A 268 1.31 3.31 12.29
N VAL A 269 0.37 4.13 12.76
CA VAL A 269 0.63 5.43 13.37
C VAL A 269 0.65 5.23 14.89
N ALA A 270 1.82 5.34 15.51
CA ALA A 270 1.93 5.28 16.97
C ALA A 270 1.11 6.41 17.63
N VAL A 271 0.45 6.17 18.75
CA VAL A 271 -0.23 7.27 19.51
C VAL A 271 0.48 7.54 20.84
N GLY A 272 1.40 6.66 21.25
CA GLY A 272 2.17 6.71 22.50
C GLY A 272 3.69 6.60 22.30
N GLU A 273 4.35 5.75 23.09
CA GLU A 273 5.79 5.47 22.93
C GLU A 273 6.06 4.75 21.60
N TYR A 274 6.97 5.31 20.80
CA TYR A 274 7.36 4.80 19.49
C TYR A 274 7.92 3.36 19.56
N ASN A 275 7.40 2.45 18.73
CA ASN A 275 7.96 1.12 18.56
C ASN A 275 8.77 1.01 17.25
N GLU A 276 9.73 0.09 17.23
CA GLU A 276 10.51 -0.21 16.01
C GLU A 276 9.59 -0.82 14.93
N GLY A 277 9.30 -0.05 13.88
CA GLY A 277 8.40 -0.43 12.78
C GLY A 277 7.20 0.49 12.56
N ASP A 278 6.94 1.43 13.47
CA ASP A 278 5.89 2.44 13.30
C ASP A 278 6.35 3.57 12.37
N VAL A 279 5.42 4.18 11.61
CA VAL A 279 5.73 5.37 10.82
C VAL A 279 5.92 6.55 11.75
N ALA A 280 7.10 7.18 11.70
CA ALA A 280 7.36 8.38 12.46
C ALA A 280 6.59 9.56 11.86
N PHE A 281 5.71 10.16 12.65
CA PHE A 281 5.03 11.42 12.34
C PHE A 281 5.53 12.53 13.26
N GLU A 282 5.42 13.78 12.82
CA GLU A 282 5.71 14.95 13.63
C GLU A 282 4.58 15.23 14.62
N THR A 283 3.32 15.18 14.17
CA THR A 283 2.14 15.49 14.99
C THR A 283 0.89 14.83 14.43
N ILE A 284 0.06 14.22 15.29
CA ILE A 284 -1.34 13.90 14.98
C ILE A 284 -2.16 15.12 15.38
N HIS A 285 -2.85 15.73 14.41
CA HIS A 285 -3.67 16.92 14.65
C HIS A 285 -5.02 16.55 15.24
N GLY A 286 -5.63 15.47 14.77
CA GLY A 286 -6.95 15.05 15.22
C GLY A 286 -7.64 14.10 14.27
N TYR A 287 -8.94 13.95 14.47
CA TYR A 287 -9.74 12.93 13.81
C TYR A 287 -11.04 13.50 13.26
N GLY A 288 -11.38 13.08 12.04
CA GLY A 288 -12.71 13.28 11.47
C GLY A 288 -13.63 12.15 11.91
N ILE A 289 -14.70 12.48 12.64
CA ILE A 289 -15.60 11.52 13.29
C ILE A 289 -16.68 11.09 12.29
N LEU A 290 -16.53 9.91 11.69
CA LEU A 290 -17.44 9.42 10.66
C LEU A 290 -18.84 9.16 11.23
N THR A 291 -18.90 8.46 12.36
CA THR A 291 -20.14 8.06 13.04
C THR A 291 -20.03 8.36 14.54
N PRO A 292 -20.62 9.47 15.03
CA PRO A 292 -20.60 9.80 16.45
C PRO A 292 -21.21 8.68 17.31
N GLY A 293 -20.52 8.29 18.39
CA GLY A 293 -20.97 7.24 19.32
C GLY A 293 -20.81 5.80 18.80
N TYR A 294 -20.16 5.59 17.65
CA TYR A 294 -19.86 4.25 17.16
C TYR A 294 -18.94 3.49 18.13
N GLY A 295 -19.31 2.27 18.51
CA GLY A 295 -18.56 1.45 19.47
C GLY A 295 -18.79 1.81 20.95
N GLU A 296 -19.62 2.81 21.25
CA GLU A 296 -20.19 3.00 22.59
C GLU A 296 -21.38 2.05 22.74
N GLU A 297 -21.18 0.85 23.30
CA GLU A 297 -22.32 0.00 23.68
C GLU A 297 -23.21 0.80 24.66
N GLU A 298 -24.44 1.12 24.25
CA GLU A 298 -25.48 1.56 25.17
C GLU A 298 -25.75 0.40 26.16
N ASP A 299 -25.24 0.54 27.38
CA ASP A 299 -25.64 -0.28 28.53
C ASP A 299 -27.10 0.06 28.92
N GLU A 300 -28.04 -0.23 28.02
CA GLU A 300 -29.48 -0.19 28.28
C GLU A 300 -29.98 -1.60 28.64
N SER A 301 -29.34 -2.29 29.59
CA SER A 301 -29.99 -3.40 30.30
C SER A 301 -29.35 -3.79 31.63
N GLU A 302 -29.19 -2.86 32.57
CA GLU A 302 -29.32 -3.25 33.97
C GLU A 302 -30.82 -3.27 34.36
N PRO A 303 -31.48 -4.44 34.43
CA PRO A 303 -32.79 -4.49 35.05
C PRO A 303 -32.64 -4.09 36.52
N GLN A 304 -33.22 -2.94 36.90
CA GLN A 304 -33.34 -2.56 38.31
C GLN A 304 -34.14 -3.63 39.04
N MET A 305 -33.43 -4.50 39.75
CA MET A 305 -34.04 -5.47 40.65
C MET A 305 -34.56 -4.72 41.88
N ASP A 306 -35.83 -4.32 41.82
CA ASP A 306 -36.61 -3.83 42.96
C ASP A 306 -36.65 -4.95 44.01
N SER A 307 -35.80 -4.84 45.02
CA SER A 307 -35.81 -5.72 46.18
C SER A 307 -36.98 -5.35 47.10
N SER A 308 -38.20 -5.68 46.71
CA SER A 308 -39.35 -5.64 47.59
C SER A 308 -40.44 -6.65 47.23
N GLU A 309 -40.12 -7.95 47.28
CA GLU A 309 -41.09 -8.97 47.71
C GLU A 309 -40.40 -10.31 47.99
N ALA A 310 -40.17 -10.60 49.27
CA ALA A 310 -39.87 -11.94 49.73
C ALA A 310 -41.19 -12.71 49.81
N VAL A 311 -41.38 -13.70 48.93
CA VAL A 311 -42.44 -14.70 49.05
C VAL A 311 -41.83 -16.00 49.55
N ASP A 312 -42.21 -16.37 50.76
CA ASP A 312 -41.89 -17.61 51.43
C ASP A 312 -42.41 -18.82 50.66
N VAL A 313 -41.55 -19.82 50.42
CA VAL A 313 -41.98 -21.19 50.10
C VAL A 313 -41.17 -22.18 50.94
N GLU A 314 -41.83 -22.75 51.94
CA GLU A 314 -41.40 -23.94 52.69
C GLU A 314 -41.52 -25.22 51.81
N GLY A 315 -40.58 -26.16 51.97
CA GLY A 315 -40.84 -27.59 51.69
C GLY A 315 -39.71 -28.39 51.02
N TYR A 316 -38.77 -28.91 51.82
CA TYR A 316 -37.82 -30.00 51.50
C TYR A 316 -38.56 -31.34 51.17
N PRO A 317 -37.93 -32.42 50.61
CA PRO A 317 -36.53 -32.76 50.84
C PRO A 317 -35.69 -33.32 49.68
N ALA A 318 -34.41 -33.47 50.02
CA ALA A 318 -33.27 -33.94 49.27
C ALA A 318 -33.24 -35.45 48.99
N ASP A 319 -32.28 -35.78 48.11
CA ASP A 319 -31.54 -37.04 47.94
C ASP A 319 -32.06 -38.00 46.86
N GLU A 320 -31.33 -38.10 45.74
CA GLU A 320 -30.58 -39.31 45.38
C GLU A 320 -29.78 -39.12 44.08
N THR A 321 -28.50 -39.48 44.16
CA THR A 321 -27.57 -39.73 43.06
C THR A 321 -28.08 -40.80 42.09
N VAL A 322 -27.86 -40.70 40.76
CA VAL A 322 -27.42 -41.82 39.88
C VAL A 322 -26.91 -41.29 38.52
N ALA A 323 -25.69 -41.73 38.20
CA ALA A 323 -25.03 -42.09 36.94
C ALA A 323 -25.35 -41.41 35.58
N ALA A 324 -24.23 -41.15 34.89
CA ALA A 324 -24.12 -41.02 33.45
C ALA A 324 -24.57 -42.29 32.71
N GLU A 325 -25.24 -42.11 31.58
CA GLU A 325 -25.30 -43.10 30.50
C GLU A 325 -25.13 -42.40 29.14
N GLU A 326 -24.21 -42.97 28.36
CA GLU A 326 -24.08 -42.81 26.91
C GLU A 326 -25.41 -43.10 26.21
N ASN A 327 -25.64 -42.46 25.05
CA ASN A 327 -26.46 -43.10 24.04
C ASN A 327 -25.83 -42.96 22.65
N GLN A 328 -25.59 -44.12 22.05
CA GLN A 328 -25.08 -44.33 20.70
C GLN A 328 -26.24 -44.37 19.68
N VAL A 329 -25.99 -43.72 18.54
CA VAL A 329 -26.21 -44.18 17.15
C VAL A 329 -27.57 -44.75 16.70
N ALA A 330 -28.13 -44.12 15.66
CA ALA A 330 -28.72 -44.75 14.48
C ALA A 330 -28.43 -43.79 13.29
N GLU A 331 -27.47 -44.07 12.41
CA GLU A 331 -27.61 -44.82 11.15
C GLU A 331 -28.93 -44.57 10.41
N ASP A 332 -28.89 -43.72 9.38
CA ASP A 332 -29.44 -44.12 8.09
C ASP A 332 -28.60 -43.52 6.94
N SER A 333 -28.38 -44.37 5.96
CA SER A 333 -27.54 -44.24 4.78
C SER A 333 -28.30 -43.56 3.64
N ASP A 334 -27.61 -42.77 2.80
CA ASP A 334 -27.58 -43.05 1.37
C ASP A 334 -26.49 -42.24 0.64
N LEU A 335 -25.74 -42.99 -0.15
CA LEU A 335 -24.59 -42.62 -0.98
C LEU A 335 -25.07 -42.34 -2.40
N GLU A 336 -24.62 -41.25 -3.02
CA GLU A 336 -24.24 -41.26 -4.44
C GLU A 336 -22.97 -40.41 -4.66
N GLN A 337 -22.05 -40.99 -5.44
CA GLN A 337 -20.68 -40.60 -5.71
C GLN A 337 -20.59 -39.92 -7.08
N GLU A 338 -19.78 -38.86 -7.22
CA GLU A 338 -19.01 -38.55 -8.44
C GLU A 338 -17.70 -37.86 -7.98
N GLU A 339 -16.62 -38.61 -7.86
CA GLU A 339 -15.50 -38.75 -8.82
C GLU A 339 -14.53 -37.54 -8.82
N THR A 340 -13.45 -37.72 -8.07
CA THR A 340 -12.29 -36.83 -7.97
C THR A 340 -11.28 -37.14 -9.07
N ALA A 341 -10.90 -36.14 -9.88
CA ALA A 341 -9.75 -36.23 -10.76
C ALA A 341 -8.49 -35.72 -10.06
N VAL A 342 -7.54 -36.64 -9.86
CA VAL A 342 -6.15 -36.41 -9.44
C VAL A 342 -5.37 -35.92 -10.66
N ILE A 343 -4.63 -34.81 -10.53
CA ILE A 343 -3.60 -34.42 -11.50
C ILE A 343 -2.25 -34.66 -10.85
N ASP A 344 -1.57 -35.69 -11.34
CA ASP A 344 -0.18 -36.03 -11.01
C ASP A 344 0.77 -34.96 -11.55
N SER A 345 1.65 -34.51 -10.67
CA SER A 345 2.89 -33.80 -10.98
C SER A 345 3.98 -34.83 -11.30
N GLU A 346 4.61 -34.75 -12.48
CA GLU A 346 6.05 -34.97 -12.72
C GLU A 346 6.37 -35.00 -14.24
N ASN A 347 7.62 -34.63 -14.56
CA ASN A 347 8.31 -34.57 -15.87
C ASN A 347 8.04 -33.31 -16.74
N GLU A 348 9.03 -32.64 -17.34
CA GLU A 348 10.43 -32.98 -17.55
C GLU A 348 11.25 -31.71 -17.86
N GLU A 349 12.47 -31.71 -17.35
CA GLU A 349 13.57 -30.79 -17.58
C GLU A 349 14.08 -30.87 -19.04
N GLN A 350 14.76 -29.80 -19.50
CA GLN A 350 15.56 -29.66 -20.74
C GLN A 350 14.87 -29.05 -21.97
N VAL A 351 15.14 -27.76 -22.21
CA VAL A 351 15.61 -27.34 -23.54
C VAL A 351 16.82 -26.42 -23.35
N ALA A 352 17.94 -26.89 -23.89
CA ALA A 352 19.26 -26.32 -23.79
C ALA A 352 19.48 -25.17 -24.79
N GLU A 353 20.39 -24.30 -24.40
CA GLU A 353 21.14 -23.36 -25.22
C GLU A 353 21.70 -24.00 -26.51
N GLY A 354 21.75 -23.20 -27.59
CA GLY A 354 22.66 -23.48 -28.70
C GLY A 354 22.18 -22.97 -30.05
N LEU A 355 22.39 -21.68 -30.34
CA LEU A 355 22.48 -21.21 -31.72
C LEU A 355 23.84 -20.53 -31.91
N TYR A 356 24.79 -21.35 -32.33
CA TYR A 356 26.04 -20.93 -32.94
C TYR A 356 25.84 -20.84 -34.46
N THR A 357 26.65 -19.97 -35.05
CA THR A 357 26.70 -19.50 -36.43
C THR A 357 26.74 -20.58 -37.52
N ALA A 358 26.22 -20.24 -38.70
CA ALA A 358 26.85 -20.52 -40.00
C ALA A 358 26.19 -19.70 -41.12
N GLU A 359 26.98 -18.80 -41.70
CA GLU A 359 26.85 -18.30 -43.07
C GLU A 359 26.95 -19.49 -44.06
N ASP A 360 26.17 -19.45 -45.13
CA ASP A 360 26.64 -19.50 -46.53
C ASP A 360 25.53 -19.99 -47.49
N ASP A 361 25.23 -19.10 -48.43
CA ASP A 361 25.10 -19.32 -49.87
C ASP A 361 24.13 -20.38 -50.43
N ALA A 362 23.11 -19.83 -51.09
CA ALA A 362 22.96 -19.85 -52.56
C ALA A 362 21.61 -20.35 -53.11
N ASN A 363 21.04 -19.46 -53.94
CA ASN A 363 20.21 -19.71 -55.12
C ASN A 363 18.85 -20.40 -54.93
N ASN A 364 17.77 -19.76 -55.40
CA ASN A 364 17.37 -19.84 -56.81
C ASN A 364 16.16 -18.93 -57.15
N VAL A 365 16.31 -18.17 -58.25
CA VAL A 365 15.32 -17.45 -59.10
C VAL A 365 14.74 -16.13 -58.62
#